data_AF-A0A6N6TEF6-F1
#
_entry.id   AF-A0A6N6TEF6-F1
#
_cell.length_a   1.000
_cell.length_b   1.000
_cell.length_c   1.000
_cell.angle_alpha   90.00
_cell.angle_beta   90.00
_cell.angle_gamma   90.00
#
_symmetry.space_group_name_H-M   'P 1'
#
loop_
_entity.id
_entity.type
_entity.pdbx_description
1 polymer ?
#
loop_
_entity_poly.entity_id
_entity_poly.type
_entity_poly.pdbx_seq_one_letter_code
_entity_poly.pdbx_strand_id
1 'polypeptide(L)'
;MADHIILVENPTDWKAHFPNLPIVAAKDYLAKPEYSSAGRNLRVLNLCRSYRYLSVGYYCSLLAEARRHRVIPSVRTLNDLSRKSIYSLDIEDLDD
;
A
#
# COMPACT_ATOMS: atom_id res chain seq x y z
N MET A 1 -17.86 -11.32 -6.98
CA MET A 1 -16.38 -11.39 -7.03
C MET A 1 -15.82 -10.18 -6.28
N ALA A 2 -14.62 -10.24 -5.70
CA ALA A 2 -13.94 -9.03 -5.20
C ALA A 2 -13.03 -8.48 -6.31
N ASP A 3 -13.17 -7.21 -6.63
CA ASP A 3 -12.32 -6.56 -7.63
C ASP A 3 -10.93 -6.31 -7.02
N HIS A 4 -9.88 -6.54 -7.79
CA HIS A 4 -8.50 -6.36 -7.35
C HIS A 4 -7.84 -5.26 -8.17
N ILE A 5 -7.11 -4.37 -7.50
CA ILE A 5 -6.23 -3.40 -8.15
C ILE A 5 -4.82 -3.50 -7.56
N ILE A 6 -3.83 -3.18 -8.37
CA ILE A 6 -2.43 -3.08 -7.95
C ILE A 6 -2.02 -1.62 -8.01
N LEU A 7 -1.50 -1.10 -6.89
CA LEU A 7 -0.93 0.24 -6.83
C LEU A 7 0.56 0.20 -7.09
N VAL A 8 1.01 1.01 -8.03
CA VAL A 8 2.43 1.24 -8.33
C VAL A 8 2.71 2.73 -8.43
N GLU A 9 3.89 3.18 -8.01
CA GLU A 9 4.27 4.59 -8.15
C GLU A 9 4.54 4.96 -9.62
N ASN A 10 5.18 4.04 -10.35
CA ASN A 10 5.45 4.19 -11.78
C ASN A 10 4.87 2.99 -12.55
N PRO A 11 3.84 3.18 -13.40
CA PRO A 11 3.26 2.11 -14.21
C PRO A 11 4.26 1.38 -15.11
N THR A 12 5.37 2.01 -15.50
CA THR A 12 6.40 1.35 -16.33
C THR A 12 7.16 0.25 -15.59
N ASP A 13 7.09 0.22 -14.25
CA ASP A 13 7.68 -0.85 -13.45
C ASP A 13 6.91 -2.17 -13.63
N TRP A 14 5.66 -2.11 -14.09
CA TRP A 14 4.84 -3.29 -14.38
C TRP A 14 5.11 -3.81 -15.80
N LYS A 15 5.72 -4.98 -15.89
CA LYS A 15 6.15 -5.61 -17.16
C LYS A 15 5.03 -6.45 -17.78
N ALA A 16 5.07 -6.58 -19.10
CA ALA A 16 4.07 -7.32 -19.89
C ALA A 16 3.92 -8.82 -19.53
N HIS A 17 4.91 -9.44 -18.88
CA HIS A 17 4.83 -10.84 -18.45
C HIS A 17 4.15 -11.02 -17.08
N PHE A 18 3.85 -9.94 -16.37
CA PHE A 18 3.11 -10.03 -15.11
C PHE A 18 1.63 -10.32 -15.36
N PRO A 19 0.89 -10.85 -14.36
CA PRO A 19 -0.52 -11.14 -14.49
C PRO A 19 -1.33 -9.93 -14.98
N ASN A 20 -2.34 -10.19 -15.81
CA ASN A 20 -3.23 -9.16 -16.31
C ASN A 20 -4.21 -8.73 -15.21
N LEU A 21 -3.75 -7.83 -14.34
CA LEU A 21 -4.52 -7.21 -13.28
C LEU A 21 -4.58 -5.69 -13.50
N PRO A 22 -5.66 -5.02 -13.09
CA PRO A 22 -5.76 -3.57 -13.20
C PRO A 22 -4.63 -2.87 -12.42
N ILE A 23 -3.76 -2.17 -13.15
CA ILE A 23 -2.68 -1.38 -12.58
C ILE A 23 -3.13 0.06 -12.44
N VAL A 24 -2.99 0.60 -11.24
CA VAL A 24 -3.38 1.97 -10.89
C VAL A 24 -2.14 2.69 -10.38
N ALA A 25 -1.88 3.87 -10.94
CA ALA A 25 -0.82 4.72 -10.41
C ALA A 25 -1.21 5.18 -9.00
N ALA A 26 -0.29 5.11 -8.03
CA ALA A 26 -0.55 5.47 -6.65
C ALA A 26 -1.12 6.89 -6.50
N LYS A 27 -0.57 7.84 -7.28
CA LYS A 27 -1.08 9.23 -7.37
C LYS A 27 -2.54 9.32 -7.82
N ASP A 28 -2.95 8.46 -8.74
CA ASP A 28 -4.30 8.44 -9.29
C ASP A 28 -5.27 7.86 -8.27
N TYR A 29 -4.87 6.80 -7.56
CA TYR A 29 -5.66 6.23 -6.48
C TYR A 29 -5.93 7.24 -5.34
N LEU A 30 -4.95 8.09 -5.04
CA LEU A 30 -5.07 9.15 -4.04
C LEU A 30 -5.98 10.30 -4.53
N ALA A 31 -5.84 10.74 -5.79
CA ALA A 31 -6.46 11.96 -6.28
C ALA A 31 -7.80 11.78 -7.00
N LYS A 32 -8.03 10.66 -7.69
CA LYS A 32 -9.19 10.49 -8.57
C LYS A 32 -10.44 10.01 -7.79
N PRO A 33 -11.59 10.69 -7.94
CA PRO A 33 -12.84 10.32 -7.26
C PRO A 33 -13.39 8.94 -7.64
N GLU A 34 -13.05 8.42 -8.83
CA GLU A 34 -13.47 7.10 -9.30
C GLU A 34 -13.11 5.98 -8.31
N TYR A 35 -11.97 6.09 -7.64
CA TYR A 35 -11.52 5.13 -6.61
C TYR A 35 -12.18 5.38 -5.25
N SER A 36 -12.85 6.51 -5.03
CA SER A 36 -13.65 6.74 -3.82
C SER A 36 -15.04 6.13 -3.91
N SER A 37 -15.58 6.05 -5.13
CA SER A 37 -16.90 5.46 -5.42
C SER A 37 -16.84 3.97 -5.69
N ALA A 38 -15.63 3.41 -5.79
CA ALA A 38 -15.43 1.97 -5.89
C ALA A 38 -16.10 1.26 -4.70
N GLY A 39 -16.83 0.18 -4.98
CA GLY A 39 -17.60 -0.52 -3.95
C GLY A 39 -16.73 -1.03 -2.80
N ARG A 40 -17.35 -1.27 -1.64
CA ARG A 40 -16.70 -1.71 -0.38
C ARG A 40 -15.97 -3.07 -0.46
N ASN A 41 -15.98 -3.74 -1.62
CA ASN A 41 -15.37 -5.04 -1.84
C ASN A 41 -14.08 -4.96 -2.68
N LEU A 42 -13.54 -3.76 -2.89
CA LEU A 42 -12.26 -3.56 -3.59
C LEU A 42 -11.09 -4.07 -2.73
N ARG A 43 -10.24 -4.89 -3.33
CA ARG A 43 -8.96 -5.35 -2.76
C ARG A 43 -7.83 -4.58 -3.43
N VAL A 44 -6.94 -4.04 -2.60
CA VAL A 44 -5.85 -3.16 -3.03
C VAL A 44 -4.54 -3.83 -2.67
N LEU A 45 -3.75 -4.18 -3.69
CA LEU A 45 -2.38 -4.64 -3.52
C LEU A 45 -1.47 -3.43 -3.67
N ASN A 46 -0.98 -2.92 -2.55
CA ASN A 46 -0.07 -1.80 -2.56
C ASN A 46 1.34 -2.34 -2.82
N LEU A 47 1.92 -1.98 -3.96
CA LEU A 47 3.29 -2.33 -4.38
C LEU A 47 4.14 -1.06 -4.58
N CYS A 48 3.82 0.01 -3.86
CA CYS A 48 4.64 1.21 -3.83
C CYS A 48 6.06 0.90 -3.33
N ARG A 49 7.03 1.71 -3.77
CA ARG A 49 8.46 1.46 -3.52
C ARG A 49 8.84 1.68 -2.06
N SER A 50 8.08 2.50 -1.33
CA SER A 50 8.32 2.81 0.07
C SER A 50 7.03 2.82 0.89
N TYR A 51 7.08 2.20 2.08
CA TYR A 51 6.02 2.23 3.09
C TYR A 51 6.38 3.02 4.35
N ARG A 52 7.43 3.85 4.29
CA ARG A 52 7.82 4.71 5.41
C ARG A 52 6.65 5.61 5.82
N TYR A 53 6.62 6.01 7.09
CA TYR A 53 5.63 6.97 7.57
C TYR A 53 5.61 8.22 6.67
N LEU A 54 4.42 8.70 6.32
CA LEU A 54 4.17 9.81 5.38
C LEU A 54 4.63 9.56 3.92
N SER A 55 5.03 8.35 3.54
CA SER A 55 5.30 8.02 2.14
C SER A 55 4.00 7.93 1.32
N VAL A 56 4.13 7.96 0.00
CA VAL A 56 3.02 7.70 -0.94
C VAL A 56 2.37 6.34 -0.66
N GLY A 57 3.18 5.30 -0.47
CA GLY A 57 2.69 3.96 -0.13
C GLY A 57 1.92 3.93 1.20
N TYR A 58 2.41 4.63 2.22
CA TYR A 58 1.71 4.74 3.51
C TYR A 58 0.32 5.40 3.35
N TYR A 59 0.25 6.53 2.65
CA TYR A 59 -1.02 7.22 2.40
C TYR A 59 -1.99 6.39 1.56
N CYS A 60 -1.50 5.59 0.62
CA CYS A 60 -2.35 4.69 -0.16
C CYS A 60 -3.03 3.65 0.74
N SER A 61 -2.29 3.02 1.66
CA SER A 61 -2.87 2.08 2.63
C SER A 61 -3.83 2.78 3.59
N LEU A 62 -3.50 4.00 4.06
CA LEU A 62 -4.36 4.78 4.95
C LEU A 62 -5.69 5.14 4.32
N LEU A 63 -5.64 5.67 3.10
CA LEU A 63 -6.84 6.07 2.38
C LEU A 63 -7.68 4.87 1.98
N ALA A 64 -7.05 3.73 1.64
CA ALA A 64 -7.75 2.49 1.35
C ALA A 64 -8.57 2.00 2.55
N GLU A 65 -7.99 1.98 3.76
CA GLU A 65 -8.73 1.60 4.97
C GLU A 65 -9.87 2.58 5.29
N ALA A 66 -9.65 3.89 5.13
CA ALA A 66 -10.69 4.90 5.32
C ALA A 66 -11.89 4.70 4.37
N ARG A 67 -11.62 4.24 3.14
CA ARG A 67 -12.63 3.86 2.13
C ARG A 67 -13.23 2.46 2.36
N ARG A 68 -12.78 1.75 3.39
CA ARG A 68 -13.11 0.34 3.68
C ARG A 68 -12.72 -0.63 2.56
N HIS A 69 -11.70 -0.28 1.79
CA HIS A 69 -11.06 -1.22 0.87
C HIS A 69 -10.15 -2.17 1.66
N ARG A 70 -10.00 -3.39 1.15
CA ARG A 70 -9.10 -4.39 1.76
C ARG A 70 -7.71 -4.22 1.18
N VAL A 71 -6.85 -3.47 1.86
CA VAL A 71 -5.48 -3.22 1.42
C VAL A 71 -4.48 -4.19 2.04
N ILE A 72 -3.49 -4.60 1.26
CA ILE A 72 -2.31 -5.33 1.73
C ILE A 72 -1.06 -4.59 1.22
N PRO A 73 -0.11 -4.23 2.11
CA PRO A 73 -0.19 -4.33 3.58
C PRO A 73 -1.18 -3.31 4.20
N SER A 74 -1.75 -3.69 5.36
CA SER A 74 -2.62 -2.80 6.16
C SER A 74 -1.81 -1.68 6.81
N VAL A 75 -2.44 -0.55 7.16
CA VAL A 75 -1.78 0.56 7.85
C VAL A 75 -1.21 0.12 9.19
N ARG A 76 -1.95 -0.73 9.90
CA ARG A 76 -1.48 -1.35 11.14
C ARG A 76 -0.19 -2.13 10.91
N THR A 77 -0.16 -2.99 9.88
CA THR A 77 1.04 -3.74 9.50
C THR A 77 2.21 -2.80 9.18
N LEU A 78 1.96 -1.69 8.48
CA LEU A 78 3.00 -0.70 8.18
C LEU A 78 3.54 -0.03 9.44
N ASN A 79 2.67 0.34 10.38
CA ASN A 79 3.06 0.93 11.66
C ASN A 79 3.83 -0.06 12.56
N ASP A 80 3.45 -1.34 12.55
CA ASP A 80 4.14 -2.37 13.32
C ASP A 80 5.55 -2.62 12.76
N LEU A 81 5.69 -2.65 11.42
CA LEU A 81 6.98 -2.79 10.74
C LEU A 81 7.88 -1.56 10.92
N SER A 82 7.32 -0.36 10.89
CA SER A 82 8.10 0.87 11.09
C SER A 82 8.66 0.95 12.50
N ARG A 83 7.87 0.56 13.52
CA ARG A 83 8.35 0.45 14.91
C ARG A 83 9.46 -0.58 15.04
N LYS A 84 9.30 -1.78 14.48
CA LYS A 84 10.37 -2.80 14.50
C LYS A 84 11.64 -2.33 13.79
N SER A 85 11.54 -1.60 12.69
CA SER A 85 12.71 -1.03 12.02
C SER A 85 13.42 0.06 12.84
N ILE A 86 12.71 0.71 13.77
CA ILE A 86 13.30 1.64 14.74
C ILE A 86 13.95 0.84 15.88
N TYR A 87 13.22 -0.13 16.46
CA TYR A 87 13.75 -0.95 17.55
C TYR A 87 14.89 -1.88 17.12
N SER A 88 15.00 -2.28 15.85
CA SER A 88 16.12 -3.08 15.37
C SER A 88 17.46 -2.34 15.40
N LEU A 89 17.47 -1.01 15.56
CA LEU A 89 18.69 -0.25 15.88
C LEU A 89 19.02 -0.28 17.37
N ASP A 90 18.02 -0.47 18.25
CA ASP A 90 18.18 -0.45 19.71
C ASP A 90 18.33 -1.87 20.32
N ILE A 91 18.19 -2.93 19.52
CA ILE A 91 18.31 -4.33 19.99
C ILE A 91 19.78 -4.81 19.99
N GLU A 92 20.72 -4.10 19.38
CA GLU A 92 22.16 -4.44 19.50
C GLU A 92 22.71 -4.28 20.93
N ASP A 93 22.02 -3.51 21.80
CA ASP A 93 22.46 -3.26 23.19
C ASP A 93 21.71 -4.11 24.24
N LEU A 94 20.86 -5.07 23.85
CA LEU A 94 20.06 -5.89 24.78
C LEU A 94 20.54 -7.34 24.95
N ASP A 95 21.69 -7.70 24.37
CA ASP A 95 22.30 -9.03 24.48
C ASP A 95 23.52 -9.09 25.43
N ASP A 96 23.70 -8.10 26.32
CA ASP A 96 24.65 -8.15 27.48
C ASP A 96 23.93 -8.24 28.83
#